data_AF-A0A0G1E3E2-F1
#
_entry.id   AF-A0A0G1E3E2-F1
#
_cell.length_a   1.000
_cell.length_b   1.000
_cell.length_c   1.000
_cell.angle_alpha   90.00
_cell.angle_beta   90.00
_cell.angle_gamma   90.00
#
_symmetry.space_group_name_H-M   'P 1'
#
loop_
_entity.id
_entity.type
_entity.pdbx_description
1 polymer ?
#
loop_
_entity_poly.entity_id
_entity_poly.type
_entity_poly.pdbx_seq_one_letter_code
_entity_poly.pdbx_strand_id
1 'polypeptide(L)'
;MNKKYLISAIIVLLIILAALGLIFLGGEDNWVCQNGEWVKRGNPSGPTPSGNCSPQATPTPTSTPEKNVTMESPKSGDRLTLPFSITGQARTFESQVSIKVKDAQGNTLFEGFTMAQSPDIGLFGPYKKDIIYLYQKQIKYR
;
A
#
# COMPACT_ATOMS: atom_id res chain seq x y z
N MET A 1 3.39 44.57 34.42
CA MET A 1 3.41 43.21 33.83
C MET A 1 4.62 43.08 32.93
N ASN A 2 5.49 42.08 33.14
CA ASN A 2 6.69 41.94 32.31
C ASN A 2 6.27 41.57 30.88
N LYS A 3 6.84 42.25 29.88
CA LYS A 3 6.53 42.06 28.46
C LYS A 3 6.59 40.58 28.02
N LYS A 4 7.47 39.79 28.65
CA LYS A 4 7.60 38.34 28.44
C LYS A 4 6.35 37.54 28.87
N TYR A 5 5.74 37.88 30.00
CA TYR A 5 4.52 37.22 30.46
C TYR A 5 3.29 37.65 29.67
N LEU A 6 3.27 38.90 29.21
CA LEU A 6 2.22 39.40 28.32
C LEU A 6 2.24 38.68 26.95
N ILE A 7 3.42 38.45 26.38
CA ILE A 7 3.56 37.68 25.13
C ILE A 7 3.14 36.21 25.32
N SER A 8 3.58 35.57 26.42
CA SER A 8 3.19 34.18 26.71
C SER A 8 1.67 34.02 26.86
N ALA A 9 1.01 34.93 27.57
CA ALA A 9 -0.44 34.91 27.73
C ALA A 9 -1.20 35.03 26.40
N ILE A 10 -0.72 35.88 25.48
CA ILE A 10 -1.32 36.04 24.14
C ILE A 10 -1.17 34.76 23.32
N ILE A 11 0.01 34.11 23.35
CA ILE A 11 0.25 32.87 22.60
C ILE A 11 -0.67 31.75 23.11
N VAL A 12 -0.80 31.61 24.43
CA VAL A 12 -1.69 30.60 25.04
C VAL A 12 -3.14 30.86 24.66
N LEU A 13 -3.58 32.12 24.68
CA LEU A 13 -4.93 32.49 24.26
C LEU A 13 -5.20 32.13 22.79
N LEU A 14 -4.25 32.39 21.89
CA LEU A 14 -4.39 32.06 20.46
C LEU A 14 -4.47 30.54 20.22
N ILE A 15 -3.70 29.74 20.97
CA ILE A 15 -3.76 28.27 20.89
C ILE A 15 -5.12 27.75 21.35
N ILE A 16 -5.66 28.30 22.44
CA ILE A 16 -7.00 27.94 22.94
C ILE A 16 -8.08 28.30 21.93
N LEU A 17 -8.01 29.50 21.34
CA LEU A 17 -8.96 29.94 20.31
C LEU A 17 -8.89 29.07 19.04
N ALA A 18 -7.69 28.66 18.62
CA ALA A 18 -7.51 27.76 17.47
C ALA A 18 -8.08 26.36 17.74
N ALA A 19 -7.85 25.79 18.92
CA ALA A 19 -8.40 24.50 19.31
C ALA A 19 -9.93 24.52 19.39
N LEU A 20 -10.52 25.58 19.96
CA LEU A 20 -11.97 25.76 19.98
C LEU A 20 -12.53 25.94 18.56
N GLY A 21 -11.86 26.71 17.70
CA GLY A 21 -12.27 26.88 16.30
C GLY A 21 -12.33 25.54 15.56
N LEU A 22 -11.33 24.67 15.73
CA LEU A 22 -11.31 23.35 15.08
C LEU A 22 -12.43 22.42 15.56
N ILE A 23 -12.87 22.55 16.81
CA ILE A 23 -13.98 21.74 17.36
C ILE A 23 -15.33 22.20 16.79
N PHE A 24 -15.53 23.51 16.63
CA PHE A 24 -16.81 24.08 16.18
C PHE A 24 -16.99 24.16 14.66
N LEU A 25 -15.96 23.89 13.85
CA LEU A 25 -16.03 23.91 12.38
C LEU A 25 -16.43 22.56 11.74
N GLY A 26 -16.77 21.55 12.54
CA GLY A 26 -17.26 20.27 12.05
C GLY A 26 -18.69 20.39 11.52
N GLY A 27 -18.90 20.14 10.22
CA GLY A 27 -20.25 20.07 9.64
C GLY A 27 -21.01 18.84 10.13
N GLU A 28 -21.86 19.01 11.15
CA GLU A 28 -22.62 17.91 11.77
C GLU A 28 -24.03 17.70 11.18
N ASP A 29 -24.55 18.67 10.43
CA ASP A 29 -25.95 18.70 9.98
C ASP A 29 -26.15 18.04 8.61
N ASN A 30 -26.19 16.71 8.55
CA ASN A 30 -26.42 15.99 7.29
C ASN A 30 -27.24 14.70 7.47
N TRP A 31 -27.90 14.25 6.39
CA TRP A 31 -28.52 12.93 6.33
C TRP A 31 -27.45 11.85 6.19
N VAL A 32 -27.46 10.85 7.06
CA VAL A 32 -26.48 9.76 7.04
C VAL A 32 -27.20 8.42 6.88
N CYS A 33 -26.73 7.61 5.95
CA CYS A 33 -27.25 6.25 5.78
C CYS A 33 -26.67 5.33 6.86
N GLN A 34 -27.54 4.77 7.71
CA GLN A 34 -27.17 3.72 8.67
C GLN A 34 -28.15 2.55 8.52
N ASN A 35 -27.64 1.33 8.37
CA ASN A 35 -28.45 0.10 8.23
C ASN A 35 -29.49 0.13 7.10
N GLY A 36 -29.24 0.93 6.06
CA GLY A 36 -30.15 1.08 4.92
C GLY A 36 -31.28 2.10 5.12
N GLU A 37 -31.25 2.83 6.24
CA GLU A 37 -32.19 3.91 6.55
C GLU A 37 -31.48 5.25 6.70
N TRP A 38 -32.16 6.32 6.27
CA TRP A 38 -31.67 7.68 6.46
C TRP A 38 -31.88 8.10 7.91
N VAL A 39 -30.77 8.23 8.64
CA VAL A 39 -30.76 8.72 10.01
C VAL A 39 -30.35 10.19 10.01
N LYS A 40 -31.10 11.01 10.76
CA LYS A 40 -30.83 12.44 10.93
C LYS A 40 -29.57 12.62 11.80
N ARG A 41 -28.50 13.21 11.26
CA ARG A 41 -27.37 13.71 12.06
C ARG A 41 -27.49 15.23 12.16
N GLY A 42 -27.58 15.75 13.39
CA GLY A 42 -27.79 17.18 13.63
C GLY A 42 -29.18 17.66 13.17
N ASN A 43 -29.23 18.83 12.52
CA ASN A 43 -30.43 19.43 11.97
C ASN A 43 -30.31 19.75 10.47
N PRO A 44 -30.30 18.74 9.58
CA PRO A 44 -30.28 18.94 8.14
C PRO A 44 -31.43 19.85 7.69
N SER A 45 -31.09 20.89 6.93
CA SER A 45 -32.04 21.87 6.38
C SER A 45 -32.75 21.39 5.11
N GLY A 46 -32.23 20.33 4.47
CA GLY A 46 -32.82 19.71 3.29
C GLY A 46 -33.85 18.62 3.64
N PRO A 47 -34.87 18.40 2.78
CA PRO A 47 -35.80 17.29 2.96
C PRO A 47 -35.06 15.95 2.98
N THR A 48 -35.58 14.96 3.71
CA THR A 48 -35.11 13.57 3.65
C THR A 48 -34.97 13.13 2.19
N PRO A 49 -33.83 12.54 1.79
CA PRO A 49 -33.71 11.96 0.46
C PRO A 49 -34.79 10.88 0.26
N SER A 50 -35.41 10.85 -0.92
CA SER A 50 -36.44 9.86 -1.24
C SER A 50 -35.82 8.52 -1.63
N GLY A 51 -36.33 7.44 -1.05
CA GLY A 51 -35.87 6.06 -1.29
C GLY A 51 -35.13 5.43 -0.11
N ASN A 52 -35.05 4.10 -0.11
CA ASN A 52 -34.16 3.36 0.79
C ASN A 52 -32.71 3.73 0.45
N CYS A 53 -31.93 4.13 1.44
CA CYS A 53 -30.51 4.29 1.21
C CYS A 53 -29.88 2.91 1.19
N SER A 54 -28.99 2.63 0.25
CA SER A 54 -27.97 1.61 0.48
C SER A 54 -26.78 2.37 1.05
N PRO A 55 -26.03 1.85 2.04
CA PRO A 55 -24.61 2.19 2.04
C PRO A 55 -24.18 1.79 0.64
N GLN A 56 -23.92 2.79 -0.22
CA GLN A 56 -23.31 2.52 -1.49
C GLN A 56 -22.02 1.84 -1.05
N ALA A 57 -21.95 0.51 -1.22
CA ALA A 57 -20.67 -0.13 -1.25
C ALA A 57 -19.94 0.71 -2.29
N THR A 58 -18.97 1.51 -1.83
CA THR A 58 -17.86 1.94 -2.68
C THR A 58 -17.65 0.76 -3.60
N PRO A 59 -17.81 0.90 -4.93
CA PRO A 59 -17.73 -0.24 -5.81
C PRO A 59 -16.46 -0.94 -5.38
N THR A 60 -16.61 -2.09 -4.72
CA THR A 60 -15.45 -2.86 -4.35
C THR A 60 -14.92 -3.16 -5.72
N PRO A 61 -13.75 -2.62 -6.11
CA PRO A 61 -13.24 -2.96 -7.40
C PRO A 61 -13.23 -4.48 -7.35
N THR A 62 -13.95 -5.11 -8.28
CA THR A 62 -13.68 -6.48 -8.66
C THR A 62 -12.30 -6.45 -9.31
N SER A 63 -11.27 -6.08 -8.54
CA SER A 63 -9.90 -6.31 -8.86
C SER A 63 -9.76 -7.80 -8.63
N THR A 64 -9.86 -8.56 -9.71
CA THR A 64 -8.83 -9.57 -9.89
C THR A 64 -7.53 -8.82 -9.62
N PRO A 65 -6.80 -9.08 -8.52
CA PRO A 65 -5.61 -8.32 -8.20
C PRO A 65 -4.69 -8.46 -9.41
N GLU A 66 -4.59 -7.40 -10.19
CA GLU A 66 -3.81 -7.39 -11.41
C GLU A 66 -2.38 -7.66 -10.96
N LYS A 67 -1.80 -8.76 -11.43
CA LYS A 67 -0.52 -9.24 -10.92
C LYS A 67 0.56 -8.20 -11.25
N ASN A 68 1.15 -7.60 -10.21
CA ASN A 68 2.21 -6.60 -10.38
C ASN A 68 3.56 -7.21 -10.77
N VAL A 69 3.69 -8.53 -10.72
CA VAL A 69 4.88 -9.27 -11.16
C VAL A 69 4.40 -10.48 -11.97
N THR A 70 4.99 -10.66 -13.14
CA THR A 70 4.78 -11.79 -14.03
C THR A 70 6.12 -12.44 -14.33
N MET A 71 6.16 -13.77 -14.39
CA MET A 71 7.36 -14.54 -14.69
C MET A 71 7.20 -15.17 -16.07
N GLU A 72 8.14 -14.90 -16.96
CA GLU A 72 8.18 -15.45 -18.32
C GLU A 72 9.08 -16.69 -18.40
N SER A 73 10.17 -16.68 -17.61
CA SER A 73 11.11 -17.80 -17.48
C SER A 73 11.66 -17.85 -16.06
N PRO A 74 11.85 -19.04 -15.47
CA PRO A 74 11.48 -20.36 -16.01
C PRO A 74 9.97 -20.64 -15.93
N LYS A 75 9.48 -21.55 -16.77
CA LYS A 75 8.08 -22.02 -16.75
C LYS A 75 7.91 -23.21 -15.83
N SER A 76 6.67 -23.47 -15.42
CA SER A 76 6.34 -24.65 -14.63
C SER A 76 6.68 -25.92 -15.41
N GLY A 77 7.47 -26.81 -14.80
CA GLY A 77 7.92 -28.06 -15.40
C GLY A 77 9.29 -28.00 -16.09
N ASP A 78 9.89 -26.81 -16.21
CA ASP A 78 11.23 -26.68 -16.79
C ASP A 78 12.28 -27.38 -15.91
N ARG A 79 13.17 -28.15 -16.55
CA ARG A 79 14.37 -28.68 -15.89
C ARG A 79 15.47 -27.62 -15.93
N LEU A 80 15.83 -27.10 -14.78
CA LEU A 80 16.83 -26.03 -14.66
C LEU A 80 18.21 -26.62 -14.36
N THR A 81 19.21 -26.19 -15.12
CA THR A 81 20.63 -26.41 -14.85
C THR A 81 21.30 -25.08 -14.53
N LEU A 82 22.32 -25.09 -13.66
CA LEU A 82 23.07 -23.88 -13.33
C LEU A 82 24.11 -23.55 -14.43
N PRO A 83 24.33 -22.27 -14.75
CA PRO A 83 23.54 -21.11 -14.32
C PRO A 83 22.22 -20.99 -15.10
N PHE A 84 21.21 -20.36 -14.50
CA PHE A 84 19.95 -20.06 -15.18
C PHE A 84 19.50 -18.62 -14.92
N SER A 85 18.63 -18.10 -15.79
CA SER A 85 18.08 -16.74 -15.68
C SER A 85 16.60 -16.78 -15.32
N ILE A 86 16.20 -15.86 -14.44
CA ILE A 86 14.80 -15.58 -14.14
C ILE A 86 14.44 -14.27 -14.84
N THR A 87 13.39 -14.29 -15.66
CA THR A 87 12.93 -13.14 -16.45
C THR A 87 11.42 -12.95 -16.34
N GLY A 88 10.97 -11.73 -16.57
CA GLY A 88 9.55 -11.39 -16.61
C GLY A 88 9.32 -9.88 -16.61
N GLN A 89 8.07 -9.48 -16.36
CA GLN A 89 7.67 -8.07 -16.26
C GLN A 89 7.22 -7.75 -14.85
N ALA A 90 7.57 -6.57 -14.35
CA ALA A 90 7.08 -6.08 -13.07
C ALA A 90 6.77 -4.58 -13.09
N ARG A 91 5.77 -4.20 -12.28
CA ARG A 91 5.42 -2.82 -11.93
C ARG A 91 5.29 -2.69 -10.41
N THR A 92 6.40 -2.82 -9.72
CA THR A 92 6.47 -2.78 -8.26
C THR A 92 6.86 -1.40 -7.75
N PHE A 93 6.68 -1.16 -6.45
CA PHE A 93 7.19 0.03 -5.79
C PHE A 93 8.72 0.11 -5.98
N GLU A 94 9.22 1.26 -6.45
CA GLU A 94 10.63 1.48 -6.79
C GLU A 94 11.21 0.48 -7.81
N SER A 95 10.36 -0.21 -8.58
CA SER A 95 10.76 -1.24 -9.54
C SER A 95 11.51 -2.44 -8.94
N GLN A 96 11.44 -2.66 -7.63
CA GLN A 96 12.14 -3.76 -6.97
C GLN A 96 11.38 -5.10 -7.11
N VAL A 97 12.08 -6.16 -7.53
CA VAL A 97 11.54 -7.52 -7.66
C VAL A 97 12.31 -8.47 -6.75
N SER A 98 11.66 -8.95 -5.69
CA SER A 98 12.23 -9.93 -4.76
C SER A 98 12.13 -11.35 -5.33
N ILE A 99 13.23 -12.09 -5.24
CA ILE A 99 13.40 -13.42 -5.84
C ILE A 99 13.85 -14.39 -4.75
N LYS A 100 13.11 -15.49 -4.62
CA LYS A 100 13.45 -16.62 -3.74
C LYS A 100 13.38 -17.92 -4.53
N VAL A 101 14.48 -18.66 -4.56
CA VAL A 101 14.59 -19.97 -5.21
C VAL A 101 14.68 -21.03 -4.13
N LYS A 102 13.84 -22.05 -4.21
CA LYS A 102 13.84 -23.20 -3.30
C LYS A 102 14.03 -24.49 -4.08
N ASP A 103 14.63 -25.49 -3.45
CA ASP A 103 14.65 -26.86 -3.98
C ASP A 103 13.32 -27.59 -3.70
N ALA A 104 13.22 -28.85 -4.16
CA ALA A 104 12.04 -29.69 -3.97
C ALA A 104 11.76 -30.03 -2.49
N GLN A 105 12.76 -29.92 -1.62
CA GLN A 105 12.67 -30.16 -0.18
C GLN A 105 12.31 -28.87 0.59
N GLY A 106 12.23 -27.73 -0.10
CA GLY A 106 11.89 -26.43 0.46
C GLY A 106 13.10 -25.64 0.99
N ASN A 107 14.33 -26.12 0.82
CA ASN A 107 15.52 -25.38 1.22
C ASN A 107 15.74 -24.19 0.27
N THR A 108 16.06 -23.02 0.84
CA THR A 108 16.36 -21.83 0.04
C THR A 108 17.73 -21.97 -0.62
N LEU A 109 17.75 -22.07 -1.95
CA LEU A 109 18.97 -22.07 -2.77
C LEU A 109 19.49 -20.65 -3.02
N PHE A 110 18.57 -19.68 -3.16
CA PHE A 110 18.87 -18.28 -3.37
C PHE A 110 17.77 -17.39 -2.81
N GLU A 111 18.13 -16.26 -2.23
CA GLU A 111 17.22 -15.20 -1.81
C GLU A 111 17.88 -13.84 -2.08
N GLY A 112 17.15 -12.93 -2.74
CA GLY A 112 17.65 -11.61 -3.07
C GLY A 112 16.64 -10.81 -3.90
N PHE A 113 17.12 -9.80 -4.61
CA PHE A 113 16.28 -8.96 -5.46
C PHE A 113 16.97 -8.59 -6.78
N THR A 114 16.17 -8.05 -7.71
CA THR A 114 16.59 -7.38 -8.94
C THR A 114 15.70 -6.15 -9.18
N MET A 115 16.07 -5.30 -10.14
CA MET A 115 15.30 -4.12 -10.50
C MET A 115 14.68 -4.31 -11.89
N ALA A 116 13.38 -4.05 -12.00
CA ALA A 116 12.70 -3.94 -13.28
C ALA A 116 13.10 -2.64 -13.99
N GLN A 117 13.34 -2.73 -15.28
CA GLN A 117 13.67 -1.59 -16.14
C GLN A 117 12.38 -0.91 -16.60
N SER A 118 11.64 -0.32 -15.65
CA SER A 118 10.42 0.41 -15.98
C SER A 118 10.76 1.80 -16.55
N PRO A 119 10.13 2.23 -17.66
CA PRO A 119 10.35 3.56 -18.21
C PRO A 119 9.79 4.69 -17.33
N ASP A 120 8.80 4.39 -16.48
CA ASP A 120 8.20 5.37 -15.56
C ASP A 120 7.53 4.67 -14.35
N ILE A 121 7.08 5.46 -13.37
CA ILE A 121 6.35 4.98 -12.20
C ILE A 121 5.03 4.31 -12.59
N GLY A 122 4.76 3.13 -12.03
CA GLY A 122 3.52 2.38 -12.27
C GLY A 122 3.44 1.66 -13.64
N LEU A 123 4.42 1.86 -14.53
CA LEU A 123 4.52 1.11 -15.77
C LEU A 123 5.25 -0.23 -15.56
N PHE A 124 5.00 -1.17 -16.46
CA PHE A 124 5.74 -2.43 -16.47
C PHE A 124 7.12 -2.22 -17.09
N GLY A 125 8.12 -2.85 -16.46
CA GLY A 125 9.46 -2.98 -17.00
C GLY A 125 9.94 -4.42 -16.98
N PRO A 126 10.79 -4.83 -17.94
CA PRO A 126 11.40 -6.14 -17.92
C PRO A 126 12.40 -6.22 -16.78
N TYR A 127 12.47 -7.38 -16.12
CA TYR A 127 13.54 -7.70 -15.18
C TYR A 127 14.27 -8.96 -15.61
N LYS A 128 15.55 -9.03 -15.25
CA LYS A 128 16.38 -10.23 -15.41
C LYS A 128 17.22 -10.43 -14.16
N LYS A 129 17.38 -11.67 -13.73
CA LYS A 129 18.33 -12.07 -12.71
C LYS A 129 19.00 -13.39 -13.09
N ASP A 130 20.32 -13.34 -13.23
CA ASP A 130 21.12 -14.54 -13.43
C ASP A 130 21.44 -15.18 -12.07
N ILE A 131 21.13 -16.46 -11.95
CA ILE A 131 21.39 -17.29 -10.76
C ILE A 131 22.59 -18.18 -11.06
N ILE A 132 23.72 -17.77 -10.49
CA ILE A 132 24.98 -18.52 -10.51
C ILE A 132 25.23 -18.96 -9.07
N TYR A 133 24.80 -20.16 -8.72
CA TYR A 133 25.06 -20.70 -7.38
C TYR A 133 26.40 -21.41 -7.38
N LEU A 134 27.37 -20.88 -6.62
CA LEU A 134 28.53 -21.66 -6.17
C LEU A 134 28.11 -22.35 -4.88
N TYR A 135 28.07 -23.68 -4.87
CA TYR A 135 27.83 -24.47 -3.66
C TYR A 135 28.91 -24.16 -2.62
N GLN A 136 28.62 -23.21 -1.72
CA GLN A 136 29.42 -23.01 -0.52
C GLN A 136 28.92 -24.00 0.52
N LYS A 137 29.50 -25.21 0.49
CA LYS A 137 29.46 -26.10 1.64
C LYS A 137 29.99 -25.31 2.83
N GLN A 138 29.13 -24.98 3.79
CA GLN A 138 29.55 -24.46 5.09
C GLN A 138 30.40 -25.54 5.75
N ILE A 139 31.72 -25.48 5.56
CA ILE A 139 32.66 -26.33 6.28
C ILE A 139 32.66 -25.78 7.71
N LYS A 140 31.83 -26.39 8.56
CA LYS A 140 31.82 -26.15 10.00
C LYS A 140 33.16 -26.66 10.55
N TYR A 141 34.14 -25.79 10.75
CA TYR A 141 35.32 -26.13 11.53
C TYR A 141 34.86 -26.34 12.97
N ARG A 142 35.05 -27.57 13.47
CA ARG A 142 34.81 -27.96 14.86
C ARG A 142 36.07 -27.66 15.67
#